data_AF-A0A350V4I3-F1
#
_entry.id   AF-A0A350V4I3-F1
#
_cell.length_a   1.000
_cell.length_b   1.000
_cell.length_c   1.000
_cell.angle_alpha   90.00
_cell.angle_beta   90.00
_cell.angle_gamma   90.00
#
_symmetry.space_group_name_H-M   'P 1'
#
loop_
_entity.id
_entity.type
_entity.pdbx_description
1 polymer ?
#
loop_
_entity_poly.entity_id
_entity_poly.type
_entity_poly.pdbx_seq_one_letter_code
_entity_poly.pdbx_strand_id
1 'polypeptide(L)'
;MQMKNKIKYEIPISGSITIKVVDIIGTPVRVILNKHESAGQFEVSLDSEALPAGKYYYKVLFTGNNEIKPEADGALNQGDTIASGQVKIEVQ
;
A
#
# COMPACT_ATOMS: atom_id res chain seq x y z
N MET A 1 -17.48 -8.53 18.65
CA MET A 1 -17.57 -8.99 17.25
C MET A 1 -16.51 -8.23 16.48
N GLN A 2 -15.44 -8.89 16.06
CA GLN A 2 -14.28 -8.19 15.49
C GLN A 2 -14.61 -7.63 14.10
N MET A 3 -14.56 -6.31 13.93
CA MET A 3 -14.75 -5.68 12.62
C MET A 3 -13.39 -5.62 11.90
N LYS A 4 -13.07 -6.69 11.18
CA LYS A 4 -11.89 -6.74 10.30
C LYS A 4 -12.24 -6.02 8.99
N ASN A 5 -11.82 -4.77 8.86
CA ASN A 5 -11.93 -4.05 7.59
C ASN A 5 -10.92 -4.65 6.61
N LYS A 6 -11.42 -5.22 5.51
CA LYS A 6 -10.57 -5.81 4.48
C LYS A 6 -10.44 -4.85 3.31
N ILE A 7 -9.20 -4.48 2.97
CA ILE A 7 -8.91 -3.71 1.77
C ILE A 7 -8.47 -4.69 0.69
N LYS A 8 -9.25 -4.73 -0.39
CA LYS A 8 -8.86 -5.41 -1.63
C LYS A 8 -8.10 -4.42 -2.50
N TYR A 9 -6.95 -4.83 -3.00
CA TYR A 9 -6.13 -4.05 -3.91
C TYR A 9 -5.60 -4.94 -5.02
N GLU A 10 -5.43 -4.34 -6.18
CA GLU A 10 -4.84 -5.00 -7.34
C GLU A 10 -3.46 -4.40 -7.60
N ILE A 11 -2.49 -5.28 -7.79
CA ILE A 11 -1.14 -4.94 -8.18
C ILE A 11 -1.05 -5.20 -9.69
N PRO A 12 -0.97 -4.17 -10.53
CA PRO A 12 -0.95 -4.35 -11.98
C PRO A 12 0.37 -4.93 -12.50
N ILE A 13 1.49 -4.64 -11.82
CA ILE A 13 2.84 -5.12 -12.15
C ILE A 13 3.59 -5.45 -10.87
N SER A 14 4.54 -6.39 -10.91
CA SER A 14 5.34 -6.73 -9.73
C SER A 14 6.02 -5.49 -9.12
N GLY A 15 5.91 -5.32 -7.80
CA GLY A 15 6.32 -4.09 -7.15
C GLY A 15 6.23 -4.12 -5.63
N SER A 16 6.73 -3.06 -5.00
CA SER A 16 6.65 -2.86 -3.56
C SER A 16 5.34 -2.16 -3.19
N ILE A 17 4.56 -2.77 -2.30
CA ILE A 17 3.39 -2.14 -1.71
C ILE A 17 3.65 -1.81 -0.23
N THR A 18 3.38 -0.56 0.13
CA THR A 18 3.41 -0.07 1.50
C THR A 18 2.07 0.53 1.88
N ILE A 19 1.46 0.02 2.94
CA ILE A 19 0.24 0.55 3.54
C ILE A 19 0.59 1.07 4.92
N LYS A 20 0.39 2.38 5.12
CA LYS A 20 0.64 3.05 6.40
C LYS A 20 -0.58 3.83 6.86
N VAL A 21 -0.80 3.81 8.17
CA VAL A 21 -1.75 4.66 8.87
C VAL A 21 -1.08 6.00 9.10
N VAL A 22 -1.75 7.08 8.74
CA VAL A 22 -1.35 8.44 9.06
C VAL A 22 -2.46 9.13 9.87
N ASP A 23 -2.09 10.05 10.74
CA ASP A 23 -3.04 10.90 11.47
C ASP A 23 -3.68 11.95 10.54
N ILE A 24 -4.56 12.79 11.09
CA ILE A 24 -5.23 13.88 10.35
C ILE A 24 -4.26 14.93 9.78
N ILE A 25 -3.04 14.98 10.28
CA ILE A 25 -1.99 15.94 9.92
C ILE A 25 -1.02 15.32 8.89
N GLY A 26 -1.12 14.00 8.65
CA GLY A 26 -0.27 13.25 7.72
C GLY A 26 0.94 12.58 8.38
N THR A 27 1.05 12.60 9.71
CA THR A 27 2.14 11.94 10.44
C THR A 27 1.98 10.42 10.36
N PRO A 28 3.00 9.66 9.93
CA PRO A 28 2.93 8.21 9.93
C PRO A 28 2.85 7.66 11.36
N VAL A 29 1.71 7.05 11.69
CA VAL A 29 1.46 6.43 12.99
C VAL A 29 2.00 5.01 13.00
N ARG A 30 1.73 4.24 11.93
CA ARG A 30 2.11 2.83 11.84
C ARG A 30 2.16 2.34 10.41
N VAL A 31 3.09 1.42 10.12
CA VAL A 31 3.09 0.64 8.88
C VAL A 31 2.34 -0.66 9.13
N ILE A 32 1.31 -0.92 8.32
CA ILE A 32 0.51 -2.14 8.38
C ILE A 32 1.06 -3.19 7.44
N LEU A 33 1.46 -2.75 6.25
CA LEU A 33 1.97 -3.62 5.22
C LEU A 33 3.18 -2.95 4.59
N ASN A 34 4.28 -3.68 4.43
CA ASN A 34 5.40 -3.27 3.60
C ASN A 34 6.03 -4.53 3.04
N LYS A 35 5.66 -4.86 1.81
CA LYS A 35 6.13 -6.07 1.14
C LYS A 35 6.25 -5.86 -0.37
N HIS A 36 7.13 -6.63 -0.99
CA HIS A 36 7.19 -6.76 -2.44
C HIS A 36 6.27 -7.91 -2.85
N GLU A 37 5.40 -7.65 -3.82
CA GLU A 37 4.41 -8.60 -4.33
C GLU A 37 4.42 -8.58 -5.86
N SER A 38 4.10 -9.74 -6.44
CA SER A 38 3.95 -9.86 -7.90
C SER A 38 2.60 -9.33 -8.37
N ALA A 39 2.43 -9.13 -9.68
CA ALA A 39 1.14 -8.75 -10.27
C ALA A 39 0.02 -9.72 -9.85
N GLY A 40 -1.10 -9.18 -9.38
CA GLY A 40 -2.21 -9.98 -8.87
C GLY A 40 -3.18 -9.21 -7.97
N GLN A 41 -4.24 -9.89 -7.55
CA GLN A 41 -5.22 -9.36 -6.61
C GLN A 41 -4.92 -9.85 -5.20
N PHE A 42 -4.93 -8.93 -4.25
CA PHE A 42 -4.59 -9.21 -2.86
C PHE A 42 -5.62 -8.60 -1.91
N GLU A 43 -5.71 -9.20 -0.74
CA GLU A 43 -6.56 -8.73 0.35
C GLU A 43 -5.70 -8.55 1.60
N VAL A 44 -5.76 -7.37 2.21
CA VAL A 44 -5.15 -7.11 3.51
C VAL A 44 -6.25 -6.87 4.53
N SER A 45 -6.17 -7.57 5.66
CA SER A 45 -7.02 -7.29 6.80
C SER A 45 -6.37 -6.17 7.61
N LEU A 46 -7.08 -5.06 7.77
CA LEU A 46 -6.68 -4.00 8.68
C LEU A 46 -7.25 -4.26 10.04
N ASP A 47 -6.34 -4.41 10.99
CA ASP A 47 -6.66 -4.49 12.40
C ASP A 47 -6.77 -3.08 12.98
N SER A 48 -7.95 -2.48 12.83
CA SER A 48 -8.26 -1.17 13.40
C SER A 48 -8.52 -1.22 14.91
N GLU A 49 -8.62 -2.42 15.51
CA GLU A 49 -8.82 -2.58 16.96
C GLU A 49 -7.58 -2.16 17.77
N ALA A 50 -6.42 -2.19 17.13
CA ALA A 50 -5.17 -1.73 17.73
C ALA A 50 -5.00 -0.19 17.72
N LEU A 51 -5.93 0.57 17.14
CA LEU A 51 -5.89 2.03 17.09
C LEU A 51 -6.88 2.62 18.12
N PRO A 52 -6.49 3.67 18.87
CA PRO A 52 -7.41 4.41 19.72
C PRO A 52 -8.59 4.98 18.93
N ALA A 53 -9.71 5.28 19.60
CA ALA A 53 -10.83 5.99 18.97
C ALA A 53 -10.37 7.35 18.42
N GLY A 54 -10.68 7.62 17.16
CA GLY A 54 -10.14 8.77 16.45
C GLY A 54 -10.26 8.70 14.93
N LYS A 55 -9.86 9.79 14.28
CA LYS A 55 -9.84 9.91 12.81
C LYS A 55 -8.45 9.60 12.28
N TYR A 56 -8.37 8.65 11.36
CA TYR A 56 -7.11 8.24 10.73
C TYR A 56 -7.29 8.12 9.22
N TYR A 57 -6.19 8.24 8.50
CA TYR A 57 -6.13 8.03 7.06
C TYR A 57 -5.16 6.90 6.75
N TYR A 58 -5.46 6.12 5.71
CA TYR A 58 -4.52 5.17 5.15
C TYR A 58 -3.87 5.77 3.92
N LYS A 59 -2.56 5.69 3.86
CA LYS A 59 -1.80 5.96 2.65
C LYS A 59 -1.32 4.61 2.09
N VAL A 60 -1.87 4.24 0.95
CA VAL A 60 -1.37 3.14 0.14
C VAL A 60 -0.37 3.73 -0.83
N LEU A 61 0.86 3.25 -0.76
CA LEU A 61 1.93 3.56 -1.70
C LEU A 61 2.28 2.28 -2.43
N PHE A 62 2.17 2.29 -3.74
CA PHE A 62 2.61 1.22 -4.61
C PHE A 62 3.73 1.75 -5.51
N THR A 63 4.85 1.04 -5.54
CA THR A 63 5.99 1.27 -6.42
C THR A 63 6.16 0.04 -7.29
N GLY A 64 5.73 0.14 -8.54
CA GLY A 64 5.88 -0.94 -9.52
C GLY A 64 7.25 -0.93 -10.17
N ASN A 65 7.87 -2.11 -10.29
CA ASN A 65 9.11 -2.29 -11.04
C ASN A 65 8.72 -2.57 -12.48
N ASN A 66 8.87 -1.58 -13.37
CA ASN A 66 8.78 -1.85 -14.79
C ASN A 66 10.13 -2.44 -15.24
N GLU A 67 10.35 -3.73 -15.05
CA GLU A 67 11.48 -4.43 -15.68
C GLU A 67 11.24 -4.46 -17.20
N ILE A 68 11.61 -3.38 -17.88
CA ILE A 68 11.81 -3.42 -19.32
C ILE A 68 13.04 -4.30 -19.52
N LYS A 69 12.86 -5.58 -19.86
CA LYS A 69 13.96 -6.42 -20.35
C LYS A 69 14.41 -5.81 -21.68
N PRO A 70 15.61 -5.23 -21.78
CA PRO A 70 16.08 -4.75 -23.07
C PRO A 70 16.47 -5.99 -23.90
N GLU A 71 15.86 -6.17 -25.07
CA GLU A 71 16.32 -7.17 -26.05
C GLU A 71 17.64 -6.75 -26.75
N ALA A 72 18.33 -5.72 -26.26
CA ALA A 72 19.68 -5.39 -26.69
C ALA A 72 20.47 -4.79 -25.52
N ASP A 73 21.65 -5.36 -25.31
CA ASP A 73 22.74 -5.00 -24.41
C ASP A 73 22.63 -3.62 -23.69
N GLY A 74 22.44 -3.67 -22.37
CA GLY A 74 22.86 -2.61 -21.45
C GLY A 74 21.97 -1.37 -21.28
N ALA A 75 20.84 -1.50 -20.57
CA ALA A 75 20.36 -0.47 -19.62
C ALA A 75 19.13 -0.98 -18.83
N LEU A 76 19.28 -1.19 -17.52
CA LEU A 76 18.14 -1.34 -16.60
C LEU A 76 17.56 0.05 -16.31
N ASN A 77 16.53 0.45 -17.07
CA ASN A 77 15.76 1.65 -16.75
C ASN A 77 14.70 1.27 -15.70
N GLN A 78 15.00 1.50 -14.42
CA GLN A 78 14.02 1.38 -13.33
C GLN A 78 13.09 2.60 -13.36
N GLY A 79 12.03 2.53 -14.17
CA GLY A 79 10.93 3.48 -14.11
C GLY A 79 9.99 3.09 -12.97
N ASP A 80 10.18 3.68 -11.79
CA ASP A 80 9.28 3.50 -10.65
C ASP A 80 7.91 4.09 -10.97
N THR A 81 6.91 3.23 -11.19
CA THR A 81 5.52 3.70 -11.27
C THR A 81 4.99 3.82 -9.85
N ILE A 82 4.89 5.05 -9.34
CA ILE A 82 4.35 5.36 -8.01
C ILE A 82 2.84 5.68 -8.09
N ALA A 83 2.00 4.74 -7.64
CA ALA A 83 0.58 4.99 -7.42
C ALA A 83 0.33 5.24 -5.93
N SER A 84 -0.34 6.35 -5.59
CA SER A 84 -0.70 6.66 -4.20
C SER A 84 -2.21 6.87 -4.03
N GLY A 85 -2.82 6.13 -3.12
CA GLY A 85 -4.23 6.27 -2.75
C GLY A 85 -4.39 6.65 -1.28
N GLN A 86 -5.45 7.39 -0.97
CA GLN A 86 -5.83 7.72 0.42
C GLN A 86 -7.25 7.23 0.70
N VAL A 87 -7.43 6.50 1.80
CA VAL A 87 -8.74 6.06 2.29
C VAL A 87 -8.93 6.59 3.71
N LYS A 88 -10.04 7.28 3.96
CA LYS A 88 -10.41 7.78 5.29
C LYS A 88 -11.02 6.64 6.11
N ILE A 89 -10.59 6.49 7.36
CA ILE A 89 -11.26 5.60 8.33
C ILE A 89 -11.54 6.39 9.61
N GLU A 90 -12.74 6.21 10.13
CA GLU A 90 -13.17 6.74 11.41
C GLU A 90 -13.32 5.57 12.37
N VAL A 91 -12.52 5.55 13.43
CA VAL A 91 -12.60 4.54 14.50
C VAL A 91 -13.49 5.12 15.59
N GLN A 92 -14.65 4.51 15.80
CA GLN A 92 -15.64 4.89 16.82
C GLN A 92 -15.43 4.10 18.10
#